data_AF-A0A6G0W0H1-F1
#
_entry.id   AF-A0A6G0W0H1-F1
#
_cell.length_a   1.000
_cell.length_b   1.000
_cell.length_c   1.000
_cell.angle_alpha   90.00
_cell.angle_beta   90.00
_cell.angle_gamma   90.00
#
_symmetry.space_group_name_H-M   'P 1'
#
loop_
_entity.id
_entity.type
_entity.pdbx_description
1 polymer ?
#
loop_
_entity_poly.entity_id
_entity_poly.type
_entity_poly.pdbx_seq_one_letter_code
_entity_poly.pdbx_strand_id
1 'polypeptide(L)'
;MDGLAFLPIGDIKDGMAYLKNIVPEEAESLLNYFDETYVNGNYSQVKNENNKIVLRNCPPIFPPNLWNVNESTLNDEKRTNNSTEGWNLRFSKLVGQTHPTIWTIINKIKLEVASDETKLAQIELGVRCTQTEATNHGV
;
A
#
# COMPACT_ATOMS: atom_id res chain seq x y z
N MET A 1 -19.84 -0.59 -2.57
CA MET A 1 -18.42 -0.23 -2.40
C MET A 1 -18.16 0.82 -3.47
N ASP A 2 -18.34 2.10 -3.14
CA ASP A 2 -18.61 3.12 -4.19
C ASP A 2 -17.46 4.12 -4.30
N GLY A 3 -16.23 3.68 -3.99
CA GLY A 3 -15.03 4.50 -4.05
C GLY A 3 -14.24 4.28 -5.34
N LEU A 4 -13.55 5.32 -5.82
CA LEU A 4 -12.66 5.27 -6.99
C LEU A 4 -11.67 4.09 -6.98
N ALA A 5 -11.19 3.69 -5.79
CA ALA A 5 -10.24 2.59 -5.62
C ALA A 5 -10.81 1.20 -5.98
N PHE A 6 -12.13 1.10 -6.08
CA PHE A 6 -12.83 -0.13 -6.44
C PHE A 6 -13.31 -0.13 -7.89
N LEU A 7 -13.11 0.94 -8.66
CA LEU A 7 -13.41 0.93 -10.09
C LEU A 7 -12.31 0.20 -10.86
N PRO A 8 -12.64 -0.48 -11.98
CA PRO A 8 -11.64 -0.91 -12.94
C PRO A 8 -10.77 0.27 -13.37
N ILE A 9 -9.47 0.04 -13.58
CA ILE A 9 -8.51 1.12 -13.88
C ILE A 9 -8.94 1.98 -15.08
N GLY A 10 -9.58 1.38 -16.08
CA GLY A 10 -10.12 2.09 -17.24
C GLY A 10 -11.20 3.13 -16.90
N ASP A 11 -11.97 2.89 -15.84
CA ASP A 11 -13.15 3.67 -15.49
C ASP A 11 -12.85 4.77 -14.45
N ILE A 12 -11.62 4.79 -13.88
CA ILE A 12 -11.25 5.72 -12.81
C ILE A 12 -11.35 7.18 -13.27
N LYS A 13 -10.97 7.47 -14.52
CA LYS A 13 -11.04 8.83 -15.07
C LYS A 13 -12.48 9.31 -15.23
N ASP A 14 -13.36 8.42 -15.67
CA ASP A 14 -14.79 8.72 -15.82
C ASP A 14 -15.45 8.88 -14.44
N GLY A 15 -15.10 8.03 -13.48
CA GLY A 15 -15.51 8.17 -12.09
C GLY A 15 -15.06 9.50 -11.46
N MET A 16 -13.84 9.95 -11.76
CA MET A 16 -13.35 11.25 -11.32
C MET A 16 -14.11 12.41 -11.96
N ALA A 17 -14.38 12.34 -13.27
CA ALA A 17 -15.18 13.33 -13.97
C ALA A 17 -16.61 13.41 -13.39
N TYR A 18 -17.19 12.27 -13.04
CA TYR A 18 -18.48 12.23 -12.34
C TYR A 18 -18.42 12.91 -10.97
N LEU A 19 -17.40 12.61 -10.15
CA LEU A 19 -17.24 13.22 -8.83
C LEU A 19 -17.10 14.75 -8.90
N LYS A 20 -16.39 15.29 -9.89
CA LYS A 20 -16.27 16.74 -10.08
C LYS A 20 -17.60 17.44 -10.33
N ASN A 21 -18.61 16.73 -10.86
CA ASN A 21 -19.93 17.30 -11.10
C ASN A 21 -20.85 17.29 -9.88
N ILE A 22 -20.57 16.44 -8.87
CA ILE A 22 -21.45 16.23 -7.71
C ILE A 22 -20.82 16.66 -6.38
N VAL A 23 -19.53 16.99 -6.38
CA VAL A 23 -18.81 17.39 -5.16
C VAL A 23 -19.29 18.76 -4.68
N PRO A 24 -19.49 18.96 -3.36
CA PRO A 24 -19.78 20.28 -2.82
C PRO A 24 -18.55 21.19 -2.92
N GLU A 25 -18.78 22.51 -2.98
CA GLU A 25 -17.72 23.52 -3.17
C GLU A 25 -16.63 23.44 -2.10
N GLU A 26 -17.00 23.11 -0.86
CA GLU A 26 -16.06 22.97 0.26
C GLU A 26 -15.03 21.84 0.05
N ALA A 27 -15.36 20.84 -0.77
CA ALA A 27 -14.49 19.69 -1.07
C ALA A 27 -13.83 19.78 -2.46
N GLU A 28 -14.10 20.82 -3.24
CA GLU A 28 -13.56 21.00 -4.59
C GLU A 28 -12.02 21.07 -4.56
N SER A 29 -11.45 21.81 -3.61
CA SER A 29 -9.99 21.93 -3.45
C SER A 29 -9.33 20.58 -3.18
N LEU A 30 -9.94 19.76 -2.33
CA LEU A 30 -9.47 18.41 -2.02
C LEU A 30 -9.58 17.49 -3.23
N LEU A 31 -10.71 17.54 -3.95
CA LEU A 31 -10.92 16.70 -5.12
C LEU A 31 -9.97 17.06 -6.27
N ASN A 32 -9.72 18.36 -6.50
CA ASN A 32 -8.75 18.82 -7.49
C ASN A 32 -7.34 18.36 -7.13
N TYR A 33 -6.91 18.54 -5.87
CA TYR A 33 -5.62 18.00 -5.42
C TYR A 33 -5.52 16.48 -5.66
N PHE A 34 -6.58 15.73 -5.35
CA PHE A 34 -6.60 14.29 -5.55
C PHE A 34 -6.51 13.92 -7.04
N ASP A 35 -7.27 14.59 -7.90
CA ASP A 35 -7.25 14.35 -9.35
C ASP A 35 -5.86 14.59 -9.95
N GLU A 36 -5.25 15.71 -9.56
CA GLU A 36 -3.90 16.09 -10.01
C GLU A 36 -2.81 15.15 -9.50
N THR A 37 -2.94 14.67 -8.26
CA THR A 37 -1.89 13.88 -7.60
C THR A 37 -2.01 12.38 -7.91
N TYR A 38 -3.23 11.87 -8.08
CA TYR A 38 -3.53 10.43 -8.10
C TYR A 38 -4.20 9.92 -9.38
N VAL A 39 -4.87 10.77 -10.19
CA VAL A 39 -5.71 10.31 -11.31
C VAL A 39 -5.24 10.83 -12.66
N ASN A 40 -5.47 12.12 -12.97
CA ASN A 40 -5.20 12.69 -14.29
C ASN A 40 -3.81 13.31 -14.41
N GLY A 41 -3.17 13.65 -13.29
CA GLY A 41 -1.92 14.40 -13.33
C GLY A 41 -2.18 15.89 -13.58
N ASN A 42 -1.11 16.61 -13.88
CA ASN A 42 -1.13 18.06 -14.07
C ASN A 42 -0.56 18.47 -15.43
N TYR A 43 -0.79 19.72 -15.83
CA TYR A 43 -0.13 20.28 -17.02
C TYR A 43 0.86 21.37 -16.61
N SER A 44 2.11 21.23 -17.04
CA SER A 44 3.14 22.25 -16.87
C SER A 44 3.37 23.03 -18.17
N GLN A 45 3.50 24.34 -18.06
CA GLN A 45 3.92 25.17 -19.20
C GLN A 45 5.43 25.04 -19.40
N VAL A 46 5.85 24.65 -20.60
CA VAL A 46 7.26 24.48 -20.96
C VAL A 46 7.52 25.24 -22.26
N LYS A 47 8.69 25.85 -22.40
CA LYS A 47 9.13 26.42 -23.68
C LYS A 47 9.71 25.32 -24.56
N ASN A 48 9.24 25.23 -25.80
CA ASN A 48 9.85 24.34 -26.78
C ASN A 48 11.13 24.97 -27.37
N GLU A 49 11.82 24.23 -28.24
CA GLU A 49 13.07 24.64 -28.90
C GLU A 49 12.94 25.96 -29.67
N ASN A 50 11.73 26.30 -30.12
CA ASN A 50 11.41 27.54 -30.84
C ASN A 50 10.91 28.65 -29.91
N ASN A 51 11.15 28.54 -28.59
CA ASN A 51 10.74 29.49 -27.57
C ASN A 51 9.22 29.70 -27.43
N LYS A 52 8.39 28.78 -27.98
CA LYS A 52 6.93 28.79 -27.87
C LYS A 52 6.49 28.06 -26.62
N ILE A 53 5.54 28.65 -25.87
CA ILE A 53 4.93 28.01 -24.71
C ILE A 53 4.04 26.84 -25.19
N VAL A 54 4.30 25.65 -24.66
CA VAL A 54 3.51 24.44 -24.87
C VAL A 54 3.10 23.85 -23.51
N LEU A 55 1.94 23.22 -23.46
CA LEU A 55 1.49 22.49 -22.28
C LEU A 55 2.01 21.06 -22.36
N ARG A 56 2.79 20.65 -21.37
CA ARG A 56 3.26 19.27 -21.19
C ARG A 56 2.39 18.59 -20.14
N ASN A 57 1.84 17.43 -20.49
CA ASN A 57 1.19 16.57 -19.49
C ASN A 57 2.26 16.00 -18.55
N CYS A 58 2.06 16.20 -17.25
CA CYS A 58 2.78 15.58 -16.17
C CYS A 58 1.89 14.47 -15.59
N PRO A 59 2.30 13.19 -15.66
CA PRO A 59 1.51 12.11 -15.09
C PRO A 59 1.33 12.28 -13.57
N PRO A 60 0.30 11.65 -12.97
CA PRO A 60 0.07 11.71 -11.52
C PRO A 60 1.28 11.13 -10.76
N ILE A 61 1.55 11.70 -9.58
CA ILE A 61 2.65 11.29 -8.69
C ILE A 61 2.44 9.84 -8.21
N PHE A 62 1.18 9.50 -7.92
CA PHE A 62 0.78 8.17 -7.47
C PHE A 62 -0.30 7.63 -8.42
N PRO A 63 0.11 7.01 -9.55
CA PRO A 63 -0.83 6.58 -10.58
C PRO A 63 -1.81 5.53 -10.06
N PRO A 64 -2.99 5.37 -10.69
CA PRO A 64 -4.02 4.45 -10.23
C PRO A 64 -3.55 3.01 -9.97
N ASN A 65 -2.63 2.49 -10.78
CA ASN A 65 -2.07 1.15 -10.62
C ASN A 65 -1.37 0.93 -9.26
N LEU A 66 -0.99 2.00 -8.56
CA LEU A 66 -0.31 1.90 -7.25
C LEU A 66 -1.29 1.76 -6.09
N TRP A 67 -2.47 2.38 -6.18
CA TRP A 67 -3.41 2.50 -5.05
C TRP A 67 -4.78 1.85 -5.31
N ASN A 68 -5.08 1.48 -6.55
CA ASN A 68 -6.31 0.77 -6.89
C ASN A 68 -6.32 -0.62 -6.25
N VAL A 69 -7.49 -1.05 -5.79
CA VAL A 69 -7.69 -2.33 -5.11
C VAL A 69 -8.79 -3.16 -5.78
N ASN A 70 -9.25 -2.79 -6.99
CA ASN A 70 -10.35 -3.47 -7.68
C ASN A 70 -10.00 -4.95 -7.91
N GLU A 71 -8.89 -5.24 -8.57
CA GLU A 71 -8.49 -6.61 -8.89
C GLU A 71 -8.23 -7.44 -7.62
N SER A 72 -7.48 -6.90 -6.66
CA SER A 72 -7.22 -7.59 -5.39
C SER A 72 -8.51 -7.86 -4.60
N THR A 73 -9.51 -6.98 -4.68
CA THR A 73 -10.82 -7.21 -4.04
C THR A 73 -11.61 -8.30 -4.76
N LEU A 74 -11.58 -8.35 -6.09
CA LEU A 74 -12.25 -9.38 -6.88
C LEU A 74 -11.62 -10.76 -6.70
N ASN A 75 -10.29 -10.80 -6.54
CA ASN A 75 -9.51 -12.03 -6.40
C ASN A 75 -9.39 -12.51 -4.94
N ASP A 76 -10.01 -11.81 -3.97
CA ASP A 76 -9.87 -12.04 -2.53
C ASP A 76 -8.39 -12.14 -2.08
N GLU A 77 -7.56 -11.29 -2.67
CA GLU A 77 -6.13 -11.26 -2.37
C GLU A 77 -5.89 -10.69 -0.97
N LYS A 78 -4.97 -11.32 -0.24
CA LYS A 78 -4.50 -10.80 1.04
C LYS A 78 -3.89 -9.41 0.81
N ARG A 79 -4.28 -8.43 1.63
CA ARG A 79 -3.63 -7.11 1.63
C ARG A 79 -2.12 -7.28 1.72
N THR A 80 -1.38 -6.55 0.89
CA THR A 80 0.09 -6.59 0.81
C THR A 80 0.76 -6.28 2.15
N ASN A 81 0.08 -5.57 3.05
CA ASN A 81 0.57 -5.28 4.38
C ASN A 81 0.37 -6.42 5.39
N ASN A 82 -0.44 -7.46 5.13
CA ASN A 82 -0.74 -8.51 6.10
C ASN A 82 0.52 -9.23 6.59
N SER A 83 1.46 -9.50 5.68
CA SER A 83 2.75 -10.11 6.02
C SER A 83 3.60 -9.19 6.90
N THR A 84 3.63 -7.89 6.57
CA THR A 84 4.36 -6.87 7.33
C THR A 84 3.73 -6.62 8.69
N GLU A 85 2.40 -6.54 8.78
CA GLU A 85 1.65 -6.45 10.03
C GLU A 85 1.87 -7.68 10.89
N GLY A 86 1.83 -8.88 10.29
CA GLY A 86 2.13 -10.13 10.98
C GLY A 86 3.55 -10.17 11.54
N TRP A 87 4.54 -9.74 10.75
CA TRP A 87 5.92 -9.64 11.20
C TRP A 87 6.09 -8.59 12.31
N ASN A 88 5.54 -7.38 12.13
CA ASN A 88 5.59 -6.31 13.13
C ASN A 88 4.93 -6.73 14.45
N LEU A 89 3.80 -7.43 14.38
CA LEU A 89 3.12 -7.96 15.56
C LEU A 89 3.98 -9.02 16.28
N ARG A 90 4.56 -9.97 15.54
CA ARG A 90 5.48 -10.97 16.09
C ARG A 90 6.69 -10.30 16.74
N PHE A 91 7.31 -9.35 16.03
CA PHE A 91 8.49 -8.64 16.51
C PHE A 91 8.20 -7.79 17.75
N SER A 92 7.05 -7.09 17.76
CA SER A 92 6.59 -6.35 18.94
C SER A 92 6.42 -7.26 20.17
N LYS A 93 5.83 -8.45 19.99
CA LYS A 93 5.75 -9.48 21.04
C LYS A 93 7.14 -9.95 21.51
N LEU A 94 8.08 -10.15 20.58
CA LEU A 94 9.46 -10.55 20.91
C LEU A 94 10.19 -9.48 21.72
N VAL A 95 10.02 -8.22 21.36
CA VAL A 95 10.59 -7.07 22.08
C VAL A 95 9.97 -6.95 23.47
N GLY A 96 8.63 -7.04 23.57
CA GLY A 96 7.90 -7.11 24.84
C GLY A 96 7.99 -5.85 25.70
N GLN A 97 8.36 -4.71 25.12
CA GLN A 97 8.56 -3.43 25.82
C GLN A 97 7.93 -2.29 25.02
N THR A 98 7.28 -1.36 25.71
CA THR A 98 6.66 -0.18 25.09
C THR A 98 7.69 0.88 24.67
N HIS A 99 8.79 0.99 25.43
CA HIS A 99 9.87 1.96 25.17
C HIS A 99 11.26 1.31 25.30
N PRO A 100 11.61 0.39 24.39
CA PRO A 100 12.91 -0.26 24.39
C PRO A 100 14.03 0.74 24.04
N THR A 101 15.20 0.54 24.64
CA THR A 101 16.41 1.26 24.17
C THR A 101 16.83 0.75 22.79
N ILE A 102 17.58 1.56 22.03
CA ILE A 102 18.15 1.15 20.73
C ILE A 102 18.95 -0.16 20.89
N TRP A 103 19.68 -0.31 21.98
CA TRP A 103 20.44 -1.53 22.26
C TRP A 103 19.56 -2.76 22.44
N THR A 104 18.43 -2.61 23.15
CA THR A 104 17.42 -3.65 23.29
C THR A 104 16.89 -4.06 21.92
N ILE A 105 16.54 -3.09 21.06
CA ILE A 105 16.04 -3.36 19.71
C ILE A 105 17.08 -4.15 18.89
N ILE A 106 18.33 -3.71 18.86
CA ILE A 106 19.41 -4.38 18.11
C ILE A 106 19.55 -5.85 18.55
N ASN A 107 19.55 -6.11 19.85
CA ASN A 107 19.64 -7.48 20.37
C ASN A 107 18.43 -8.32 19.98
N LYS A 108 17.23 -7.75 19.98
CA LYS A 108 16.00 -8.44 19.58
C LYS A 108 15.96 -8.74 18.07
N ILE A 109 16.48 -7.84 17.23
CA ILE A 109 16.65 -8.10 15.79
C ILE A 109 17.59 -9.30 15.57
N LYS A 110 18.72 -9.36 16.27
CA LYS A 110 19.65 -10.50 16.17
C LYS A 110 18.99 -11.83 16.54
N LEU A 111 18.16 -11.84 17.59
CA LEU A 111 17.40 -13.03 17.99
C LEU A 111 16.37 -13.45 16.94
N GLU A 112 15.69 -12.49 16.31
CA GLU A 112 14.72 -12.76 15.25
C GLU A 112 15.40 -13.40 14.03
N VAL A 113 16.54 -12.84 13.60
CA VAL A 113 17.35 -13.38 12.50
C VAL A 113 17.82 -14.81 12.81
N ALA A 114 18.37 -15.04 14.01
CA ALA A 114 18.81 -16.38 14.41
C ALA A 114 17.63 -17.40 14.46
N SER A 115 16.44 -16.95 14.88
CA SER A 115 15.25 -17.79 14.87
C SER A 115 14.83 -18.17 13.46
N ASP A 116 14.90 -17.24 12.51
CA ASP A 116 14.51 -17.49 11.12
C ASP A 116 15.56 -18.34 10.39
N GLU A 117 16.86 -18.13 10.64
CA GLU A 117 17.94 -19.04 10.19
C GLU A 117 17.73 -20.47 10.68
N THR A 118 17.34 -20.63 11.95
CA THR A 118 17.05 -21.96 12.53
C THR A 118 15.87 -22.62 11.83
N LYS A 119 14.81 -21.88 11.51
CA LYS A 119 13.65 -22.42 10.77
C LYS A 119 14.04 -22.83 9.35
N LEU A 120 14.85 -22.03 8.66
CA LEU A 120 15.34 -22.36 7.32
C LEU A 120 16.17 -23.65 7.34
N ALA A 121 17.10 -23.78 8.28
CA ALA A 121 17.88 -25.01 8.44
C ALA A 121 17.00 -26.24 8.76
N GLN A 122 15.94 -26.07 9.57
CA GLN A 122 14.98 -27.14 9.85
C GLN A 122 14.21 -27.58 8.59
N ILE A 123 13.81 -26.62 7.76
CA ILE A 123 13.14 -26.88 6.47
C ILE A 123 14.07 -27.65 5.54
N GLU A 124 15.35 -27.26 5.44
CA GLU A 124 16.36 -27.96 4.63
C GLU A 124 16.56 -29.41 5.07
N LEU A 125 16.46 -29.67 6.38
CA LEU A 125 16.52 -31.02 6.96
C LEU A 125 15.20 -31.80 6.84
N GLY A 126 14.17 -31.24 6.20
CA GLY A 126 12.85 -31.86 6.04
C GLY A 126 12.03 -31.92 7.33
N VAL A 127 12.47 -31.24 8.40
CA VAL A 127 11.73 -31.14 9.65
C VAL A 127 10.62 -30.10 9.44
N ARG A 128 9.37 -30.56 9.40
CA ARG A 128 8.20 -29.67 9.29
C ARG A 128 8.13 -28.79 10.54
N CYS A 129 8.44 -27.50 10.41
CA CYS A 129 8.04 -26.51 11.42
C CYS A 129 6.51 -26.55 11.52
N THR A 130 5.98 -26.92 12.69
CA THR A 130 4.56 -26.76 12.97
C THR A 130 4.28 -25.27 13.00
N GLN A 131 3.72 -24.72 11.93
CA GLN A 131 2.96 -23.49 12.04
C GLN A 131 1.80 -23.81 12.97
N THR A 132 1.71 -23.11 14.09
CA THR A 132 0.52 -23.19 14.94
C THR A 132 -0.64 -22.64 14.11
N GLU A 133 -1.36 -23.54 13.44
CA GLU A 133 -2.68 -23.29 12.90
C GLU A 133 -3.53 -22.85 14.09
N ALA A 134 -3.85 -21.56 14.16
CA ALA A 134 -4.97 -21.10 14.96
C ALA A 134 -6.24 -21.64 14.27
N THR A 135 -6.55 -22.90 14.52
CA THR A 135 -7.89 -23.45 14.36
C THR A 135 -8.84 -22.63 15.22
N ASN A 136 -9.54 -21.67 14.62
CA ASN A 136 -10.81 -21.21 15.15
C ASN A 136 -11.92 -22.03 14.47
N HIS A 137 -12.23 -23.16 15.11
CA HIS A 137 -13.57 -23.73 15.05
C HIS A 137 -14.49 -22.93 15.98
N GLY A 138 -15.74 -22.72 15.54
CA GLY A 138 -16.98 -22.30 16.24
C GLY A 138 -16.87 -21.57 17.59
N VAL A 139 -17.62 -20.49 17.81
CA VAL A 139 -19.08 -20.31 17.62
C VAL A 139 -19.38 -18.85 17.36
#